data_AF-A0A7C8DNK8-F1
#
_entry.id   AF-A0A7C8DNK8-F1
#
_cell.length_a   1.000
_cell.length_b   1.000
_cell.length_c   1.000
_cell.angle_alpha   90.00
_cell.angle_beta   90.00
_cell.angle_gamma   90.00
#
_symmetry.space_group_name_H-M   'P 1'
#
loop_
_entity.id
_entity.type
_entity.pdbx_description
1 polymer ?
#
loop_
_entity_poly.entity_id
_entity_poly.type
_entity_poly.pdbx_seq_one_letter_code
_entity_poly.pdbx_strand_id
1 'polypeptide(L)'
;MLTFFSILPLRLNHFIGSSIGRFLYFTNSKSKCIISKNIDLCFPELNQEERGNLVKKSLIETGKGLTESGFIWFNNFKTNAKYITKTTGMEHLRSNRPVILLVPHFGCWEITGRVLSLTTPVVFLYKPLRSKKQEACLISKRQQGDLSMATANKKGVIKLQRALSKGDLIGILPDQDPGEEGGISAPFFNHDANTMTLLAKLVRKNNAKVIMTWATRLEKGKGYE
;
A
#
# COMPACT_ATOMS: atom_id res chain seq x y z
N MET A 1 7.16 18.20 8.94
CA MET A 1 7.99 17.03 8.58
C MET A 1 7.66 16.53 7.17
N LEU A 2 6.42 16.09 6.85
CA LEU A 2 6.12 15.54 5.51
C LEU A 2 6.31 16.52 4.34
N THR A 3 6.04 17.82 4.55
CA THR A 3 6.26 18.88 3.55
C THR A 3 7.73 19.07 3.18
N PHE A 4 8.67 18.72 4.07
CA PHE A 4 10.10 18.79 3.75
C PHE A 4 10.45 17.77 2.65
N PHE A 5 9.91 16.56 2.75
CA PHE A 5 10.16 15.50 1.78
C PHE A 5 9.45 15.71 0.43
N SER A 6 8.48 16.64 0.36
CA SER A 6 7.72 16.87 -0.86
C SER A 6 8.46 17.68 -1.92
N ILE A 7 9.40 18.53 -1.50
CA ILE A 7 10.18 19.38 -2.39
C ILE A 7 11.49 18.73 -2.84
N LEU A 8 11.90 17.64 -2.21
CA LEU A 8 13.15 16.97 -2.55
C LEU A 8 12.99 16.15 -3.85
N PRO A 9 14.01 16.15 -4.73
CA PRO A 9 14.06 15.20 -5.83
C PRO A 9 13.96 13.77 -5.33
N LEU A 10 13.30 12.89 -6.10
CA LEU A 10 13.05 11.51 -5.67
C LEU A 10 14.33 10.76 -5.29
N ARG A 11 15.45 11.04 -5.97
CA ARG A 11 16.77 10.48 -5.64
C ARG A 11 17.19 10.79 -4.21
N LEU A 12 17.05 12.04 -3.79
CA LEU A 12 17.42 12.49 -2.45
C LEU A 12 16.42 11.97 -1.42
N ASN A 13 15.14 11.90 -1.76
CA ASN A 13 14.12 11.27 -0.94
C ASN A 13 14.49 9.80 -0.63
N HIS A 14 14.79 9.00 -1.67
CA HIS A 14 15.22 7.60 -1.50
C HIS A 14 16.53 7.48 -0.73
N PHE A 15 17.47 8.41 -0.94
CA PHE A 15 18.74 8.43 -0.20
C PHE A 15 18.49 8.62 1.30
N ILE A 16 17.72 9.64 1.68
CA ILE A 16 17.39 9.91 3.09
C ILE A 16 16.61 8.73 3.69
N GLY A 17 15.59 8.23 2.99
CA GLY A 17 14.83 7.06 3.44
C GLY A 17 15.71 5.82 3.65
N SER A 18 16.66 5.59 2.74
CA SER A 18 17.64 4.50 2.88
C SER A 18 18.55 4.71 4.09
N SER A 19 18.98 5.94 4.35
CA SER A 19 19.82 6.27 5.51
C SER A 19 19.06 6.07 6.83
N ILE A 20 17.77 6.44 6.88
CA ILE A 20 16.89 6.15 8.02
C ILE A 20 16.80 4.64 8.26
N GLY A 21 16.54 3.84 7.22
CA GLY A 21 16.47 2.38 7.36
C GLY A 21 17.79 1.74 7.80
N ARG A 22 18.92 2.22 7.29
CA ARG A 22 20.26 1.79 7.74
C ARG A 22 20.49 2.15 9.21
N PHE A 23 20.12 3.35 9.63
CA PHE A 23 20.22 3.74 11.02
C PHE A 23 19.34 2.86 11.93
N LEU A 24 18.10 2.60 11.53
CA LEU A 24 17.19 1.72 12.26
C LEU A 24 17.71 0.27 12.39
N TYR A 25 18.53 -0.19 11.43
CA TYR A 25 19.16 -1.51 11.49
C TYR A 25 20.22 -1.61 12.61
N PHE A 26 20.96 -0.53 12.88
CA PHE A 26 21.96 -0.50 13.95
C PHE A 26 21.38 -0.22 15.34
N THR A 27 20.12 0.21 15.43
CA THR A 27 19.45 0.48 16.70
C THR A 27 18.56 -0.70 17.12
N ASN A 28 18.16 -0.73 18.39
CA ASN A 28 17.14 -1.65 18.91
C ASN A 28 15.72 -1.13 18.65
N SER A 29 15.48 -0.62 17.44
CA SER A 29 14.19 -0.04 17.07
C SER A 29 13.08 -1.09 17.07
N LYS A 30 11.88 -0.67 17.45
CA LYS A 30 10.67 -1.51 17.38
C LYS A 30 10.46 -2.09 15.97
N SER A 31 10.72 -1.29 14.93
CA SER A 31 10.62 -1.73 13.53
C SER A 31 11.58 -2.87 13.22
N LYS A 32 12.85 -2.80 13.67
CA LYS A 32 13.81 -3.89 13.49
C LYS A 32 13.32 -5.17 14.17
N CYS A 33 12.85 -5.07 15.42
CA CYS A 33 12.33 -6.21 16.17
C CYS A 33 11.16 -6.91 15.45
N ILE A 34 10.18 -6.13 14.96
CA ILE A 34 9.02 -6.68 14.23
C ILE A 34 9.46 -7.32 12.91
N ILE A 35 10.30 -6.64 12.13
CA ILE A 35 10.76 -7.14 10.82
C ILE A 35 11.59 -8.41 10.99
N SER A 36 12.48 -8.47 11.98
CA SER A 36 13.26 -9.68 12.28
C SER A 36 12.35 -10.85 12.60
N LYS A 37 11.38 -10.69 13.51
CA LYS A 37 10.42 -11.74 13.86
C LYS A 37 9.61 -12.22 12.65
N ASN A 38 9.12 -11.30 11.82
CA ASN A 38 8.37 -11.66 10.63
C ASN A 38 9.23 -12.44 9.63
N ILE A 39 10.49 -12.04 9.44
CA ILE A 39 11.42 -12.77 8.55
C ILE A 39 11.75 -14.15 9.10
N ASP A 40 11.98 -14.28 10.42
CA ASP A 40 12.23 -15.58 11.06
C ASP A 40 11.05 -16.54 10.90
N LEU A 41 9.82 -16.03 10.98
CA LEU A 41 8.60 -16.83 10.81
C LEU A 41 8.33 -17.20 9.36
N CYS A 42 8.51 -16.26 8.43
CA CYS A 42 8.17 -16.44 7.02
C CYS A 42 9.24 -17.17 6.21
N PHE A 43 10.51 -17.07 6.62
CA PHE A 43 11.66 -17.62 5.88
C PHE A 43 12.59 -18.45 6.79
N PRO A 44 12.07 -19.50 7.45
CA PRO A 44 12.85 -20.34 8.36
C PRO A 44 14.02 -21.06 7.67
N GLU A 45 13.98 -21.22 6.35
CA GLU A 45 15.02 -21.85 5.54
C GLU A 45 16.28 -21.00 5.37
N LEU A 46 16.20 -19.67 5.56
CA LEU A 46 17.34 -18.78 5.41
C LEU A 46 18.30 -18.90 6.60
N ASN A 47 19.60 -18.80 6.34
CA ASN A 47 20.60 -18.75 7.40
C ASN A 47 20.65 -17.36 8.07
N GLN A 48 21.38 -17.25 9.18
CA GLN A 48 21.42 -16.02 9.99
C GLN A 48 21.95 -14.79 9.22
N GLU A 49 22.90 -14.97 8.31
CA GLU A 49 23.45 -13.89 7.50
C GLU A 49 22.42 -13.42 6.46
N GLU A 50 21.77 -14.35 5.78
CA GLU A 50 20.72 -14.08 4.79
C GLU A 50 19.55 -13.34 5.44
N ARG A 51 19.09 -13.80 6.61
CA ARG A 51 18.05 -13.12 7.39
C ARG A 51 18.47 -11.72 7.80
N GLY A 52 19.69 -11.55 8.31
CA GLY A 52 20.23 -10.23 8.67
C GLY A 52 20.25 -9.27 7.47
N ASN A 53 20.66 -9.75 6.31
CA ASN A 53 20.67 -9.00 5.06
C ASN A 53 19.25 -8.63 4.61
N LEU A 54 18.28 -9.55 4.73
CA LEU A 54 16.88 -9.29 4.38
C LEU A 54 16.23 -8.28 5.34
N VAL A 55 16.49 -8.37 6.64
CA VAL A 55 16.03 -7.39 7.65
C VAL A 55 16.56 -6.00 7.30
N LYS A 56 17.85 -5.88 6.98
CA LYS A 56 18.46 -4.61 6.57
C LYS A 56 17.80 -4.03 5.32
N LYS A 57 17.58 -4.85 4.29
CA LYS A 57 16.89 -4.44 3.04
C LYS A 57 15.46 -3.99 3.33
N SER A 58 14.70 -4.74 4.12
CA SER A 58 13.31 -4.40 4.49
C SER A 58 13.22 -3.09 5.27
N LEU A 59 14.16 -2.82 6.17
CA LEU A 59 14.23 -1.54 6.89
C LEU A 59 14.55 -0.36 5.97
N ILE A 60 15.46 -0.55 5.01
CA ILE A 60 15.78 0.44 3.98
C ILE A 60 14.54 0.79 3.16
N GLU A 61 13.81 -0.22 2.69
CA GLU A 61 12.58 -0.01 1.92
C GLU A 61 11.45 0.63 2.75
N THR A 62 11.35 0.25 4.02
CA THR A 62 10.42 0.89 4.97
C THR A 62 10.74 2.38 5.16
N GLY A 63 12.03 2.71 5.32
CA GLY A 63 12.49 4.09 5.42
C GLY A 63 12.18 4.92 4.17
N LYS A 64 12.37 4.34 2.98
CA LYS A 64 11.95 4.97 1.70
C LYS A 64 10.45 5.22 1.65
N GLY A 65 9.61 4.24 2.01
CA GLY A 65 8.16 4.44 2.05
C GLY A 65 7.72 5.60 2.97
N LEU A 66 8.43 5.78 4.08
CA LEU A 66 8.19 6.85 5.04
C LEU A 66 8.47 8.24 4.43
N THR A 67 9.60 8.39 3.74
CA THR A 67 9.95 9.66 3.07
C THR A 67 9.13 9.90 1.80
N GLU A 68 8.80 8.83 1.06
CA GLU A 68 7.95 8.88 -0.13
C GLU A 68 6.53 9.32 0.19
N SER A 69 6.00 9.00 1.36
CA SER A 69 4.67 9.46 1.77
C SER A 69 4.55 10.98 1.67
N GLY A 70 5.60 11.72 2.06
CA GLY A 70 5.65 13.18 1.88
C GLY A 70 5.74 13.60 0.41
N PHE A 71 6.61 12.93 -0.36
CA PHE A 71 6.75 13.17 -1.80
C PHE A 71 5.45 12.93 -2.58
N ILE A 72 4.76 11.84 -2.28
CA ILE A 72 3.54 11.45 -2.96
C ILE A 72 2.43 12.38 -2.53
N TRP A 73 2.13 12.47 -1.23
CA TRP A 73 0.92 13.13 -0.74
C TRP A 73 0.79 14.60 -1.11
N PHE A 74 1.91 15.30 -1.24
CA PHE A 74 1.94 16.74 -1.47
C PHE A 74 2.19 17.14 -2.93
N ASN A 75 2.59 16.20 -3.80
CA ASN A 75 2.61 16.43 -5.23
C ASN A 75 1.23 16.12 -5.84
N ASN A 76 0.92 16.75 -6.97
CA ASN A 76 -0.30 16.42 -7.72
C ASN A 76 -0.14 15.08 -8.46
N PHE A 77 -1.26 14.45 -8.81
CA PHE A 77 -1.27 13.08 -9.32
C PHE A 77 -0.59 12.97 -10.69
N LYS A 78 -0.74 13.98 -11.56
CA LYS A 78 -0.04 14.02 -12.87
C LYS A 78 1.47 14.10 -12.69
N THR A 79 1.96 14.86 -11.71
CA THR A 79 3.39 14.90 -11.36
C THR A 79 3.87 13.56 -10.84
N ASN A 80 3.10 12.86 -10.00
CA ASN A 80 3.47 11.51 -9.56
C ASN A 80 3.52 10.52 -10.74
N ALA A 81 2.57 10.60 -11.67
CA ALA A 81 2.52 9.72 -12.83
C ALA A 81 3.75 9.85 -13.74
N LYS A 82 4.42 11.01 -13.79
CA LYS A 82 5.69 11.18 -14.53
C LYS A 82 6.84 10.32 -14.00
N TYR A 83 6.73 9.81 -12.78
CA TYR A 83 7.71 8.89 -12.21
C TYR A 83 7.38 7.42 -12.50
N ILE A 84 6.27 7.12 -13.18
CA ILE A 84 5.99 5.77 -13.67
C ILE A 84 6.70 5.61 -15.01
N THR A 85 7.68 4.72 -15.03
CA THR A 85 8.52 4.48 -16.23
C THR A 85 7.96 3.38 -17.11
N LYS A 86 7.23 2.44 -16.51
CA LYS A 86 6.57 1.33 -17.18
C LYS A 86 5.32 0.97 -16.39
N THR A 87 4.31 0.46 -17.08
CA THR A 87 3.14 -0.16 -16.44
C THR A 87 2.82 -1.44 -17.19
N THR A 88 2.59 -2.53 -16.46
CA THR A 88 2.30 -3.85 -17.03
C THR A 88 0.93 -4.31 -16.54
N GLY A 89 0.12 -4.94 -17.41
CA GLY A 89 -1.17 -5.50 -17.02
C GLY A 89 -2.34 -4.52 -17.03
N MET A 90 -2.20 -3.31 -17.60
CA MET A 90 -3.29 -2.32 -17.69
C MET A 90 -4.47 -2.84 -18.52
N GLU A 91 -4.20 -3.70 -19.51
CA GLU A 91 -5.18 -4.41 -20.29
C GLU A 91 -6.13 -5.26 -19.43
N HIS A 92 -5.69 -5.72 -18.26
CA HIS A 92 -6.52 -6.51 -17.36
C HIS A 92 -7.62 -5.69 -16.69
N LEU A 93 -7.49 -4.35 -16.63
CA LEU A 93 -8.51 -3.45 -16.08
C LEU A 93 -9.73 -3.34 -17.00
N ARG A 94 -9.57 -3.61 -18.30
CA ARG A 94 -10.69 -3.69 -19.24
C ARG A 94 -11.43 -5.02 -19.01
N SER A 95 -12.59 -4.94 -18.36
CA SER A 95 -13.35 -6.10 -17.91
C SER A 95 -14.85 -5.80 -17.94
N ASN A 96 -15.66 -6.77 -18.38
CA ASN A 96 -17.12 -6.71 -18.27
C ASN A 96 -17.62 -7.01 -16.85
N ARG A 97 -16.71 -7.43 -15.96
CA ARG A 97 -16.97 -7.67 -14.53
C ARG A 97 -16.37 -6.53 -13.70
N PRO A 98 -17.00 -6.14 -12.57
CA PRO A 98 -16.40 -5.20 -11.64
C PRO A 98 -14.99 -5.62 -11.23
N VAL A 99 -14.09 -4.66 -11.04
CA VAL A 99 -12.67 -4.92 -10.77
C VAL A 99 -12.31 -4.49 -9.35
N ILE A 100 -11.68 -5.41 -8.62
CA ILE A 100 -11.10 -5.18 -7.30
C ILE A 100 -9.58 -5.24 -7.41
N LEU A 101 -8.93 -4.14 -7.05
CA LEU A 101 -7.48 -4.05 -6.93
C LEU A 101 -7.06 -4.61 -5.57
N LEU A 102 -6.30 -5.70 -5.60
CA LEU A 102 -5.65 -6.27 -4.43
C LEU A 102 -4.27 -5.62 -4.28
N VAL A 103 -4.10 -4.79 -3.26
CA VAL A 103 -2.90 -3.94 -3.11
C VAL A 103 -2.20 -4.28 -1.80
N PRO A 104 -1.31 -5.30 -1.75
CA PRO A 104 -0.52 -5.55 -0.56
C PRO A 104 0.29 -4.31 -0.13
N HIS A 105 0.66 -4.21 1.14
CA HIS A 105 1.55 -3.16 1.67
C HIS A 105 3.01 -3.37 1.20
N PHE A 106 3.20 -3.42 -0.12
CA PHE A 106 4.43 -3.79 -0.78
C PHE A 106 4.91 -2.68 -1.71
N GLY A 107 6.23 -2.47 -1.78
CA GLY A 107 6.83 -1.44 -2.61
C GLY A 107 6.31 -0.04 -2.28
N CYS A 108 5.97 0.73 -3.31
CA CYS A 108 5.40 2.07 -3.20
C CYS A 108 3.89 2.07 -3.49
N TRP A 109 3.14 1.23 -2.79
CA TRP A 109 1.71 1.01 -3.06
C TRP A 109 0.86 2.29 -3.12
N GLU A 110 1.22 3.35 -2.39
CA GLU A 110 0.51 4.65 -2.39
C GLU A 110 0.41 5.30 -3.77
N ILE A 111 1.37 5.05 -4.67
CA ILE A 111 1.36 5.64 -6.01
C ILE A 111 0.34 4.98 -6.93
N THR A 112 0.00 3.70 -6.68
CA THR A 112 -0.87 2.90 -7.55
C THR A 112 -2.25 3.56 -7.70
N GLY A 113 -2.89 3.90 -6.57
CA GLY A 113 -4.21 4.53 -6.56
C GLY A 113 -4.22 5.88 -7.27
N ARG A 114 -3.15 6.67 -7.12
CA ARG A 114 -3.02 7.99 -7.76
C ARG A 114 -2.87 7.91 -9.27
N VAL A 115 -2.12 6.92 -9.76
CA VAL A 115 -1.89 6.73 -11.19
C VAL A 115 -3.13 6.16 -11.86
N LEU A 116 -3.74 5.14 -11.26
CA LEU A 116 -4.95 4.52 -11.80
C LEU A 116 -6.13 5.49 -11.83
N SER A 117 -6.27 6.34 -10.80
CA SER A 117 -7.33 7.35 -10.73
C SER A 117 -7.20 8.47 -11.77
N LEU A 118 -6.11 8.54 -12.55
CA LEU A 118 -6.03 9.46 -13.69
C LEU A 118 -6.84 8.98 -14.90
N THR A 119 -7.22 7.71 -14.91
CA THR A 119 -7.92 7.07 -16.05
C THR A 119 -9.26 6.49 -15.68
N THR A 120 -9.40 5.92 -14.48
CA THR A 120 -10.64 5.31 -14.00
C THR A 120 -10.83 5.67 -12.53
N PRO A 121 -12.03 6.11 -12.09
CA PRO A 121 -12.25 6.38 -10.68
C PRO A 121 -11.94 5.20 -9.77
N VAL A 122 -11.34 5.50 -8.61
CA VAL A 122 -10.92 4.48 -7.65
C VAL A 122 -11.38 4.83 -6.24
N VAL A 123 -11.94 3.83 -5.55
CA VAL A 123 -12.31 3.94 -4.14
C VAL A 123 -11.45 3.00 -3.29
N PHE A 124 -10.57 3.54 -2.45
CA PHE A 124 -9.73 2.76 -1.56
C PHE A 124 -10.33 2.59 -0.17
N LEU A 125 -10.27 1.37 0.35
CA LEU A 125 -10.60 1.07 1.74
C LEU A 125 -9.49 1.63 2.68
N TYR A 126 -9.89 2.26 3.77
CA TYR A 126 -8.96 2.66 4.83
C TYR A 126 -9.54 2.47 6.24
N LYS A 127 -8.63 2.35 7.20
CA LYS A 127 -8.94 2.36 8.64
C LYS A 127 -8.81 3.78 9.20
N PRO A 128 -9.84 4.32 9.86
CA PRO A 128 -9.76 5.62 10.54
C PRO A 128 -8.57 5.72 11.49
N LEU A 129 -7.89 6.87 11.48
CA LEU A 129 -6.82 7.15 12.43
C LEU A 129 -7.41 7.59 13.78
N ARG A 130 -6.66 7.33 14.87
CA ARG A 130 -7.07 7.75 16.22
C ARG A 130 -7.18 9.27 16.35
N SER A 131 -6.25 10.02 15.74
CA SER A 131 -6.26 11.48 15.74
C SER A 131 -7.09 12.04 14.60
N LYS A 132 -8.16 12.78 14.92
CA LYS A 132 -9.03 13.42 13.91
C LYS A 132 -8.31 14.46 13.05
N LYS A 133 -7.36 15.20 13.62
CA LYS A 133 -6.54 16.15 12.86
C LYS A 133 -5.65 15.46 11.83
N GLN A 134 -5.03 14.33 12.22
CA GLN A 134 -4.22 13.53 11.31
C GLN A 134 -5.08 12.84 10.25
N GLU A 135 -6.25 12.33 10.62
CA GLU A 135 -7.23 11.75 9.69
C GLU A 135 -7.67 12.78 8.64
N ALA A 136 -8.08 13.99 9.07
CA ALA A 136 -8.48 15.04 8.15
C ALA A 136 -7.35 15.43 7.19
N CYS A 137 -6.12 15.52 7.68
CA CYS A 137 -4.94 15.77 6.84
C CYS A 137 -4.75 14.64 5.82
N LEU A 138 -4.76 13.37 6.26
CA LEU A 138 -4.61 12.20 5.39
C LEU A 138 -5.66 12.19 4.27
N ILE A 139 -6.94 12.38 4.64
CA ILE A 139 -8.05 12.40 3.69
C ILE A 139 -7.89 13.55 2.71
N SER A 140 -7.48 14.75 3.14
CA SER A 140 -7.25 15.89 2.23
C SER A 140 -6.18 15.61 1.15
N LYS A 141 -5.24 14.70 1.42
CA LYS A 141 -4.15 14.34 0.50
C LYS A 141 -4.44 13.12 -0.35
N ARG A 142 -5.25 12.18 0.14
CA ARG A 142 -5.63 10.98 -0.60
C ARG A 142 -6.92 11.16 -1.40
N GLN A 143 -7.89 11.93 -0.90
CA GLN A 143 -9.16 12.15 -1.58
C GLN A 143 -9.11 13.39 -2.47
N GLN A 144 -8.70 13.21 -3.71
CA GLN A 144 -8.57 14.25 -4.74
C GLN A 144 -8.95 13.70 -6.11
N GLY A 145 -9.62 14.50 -6.93
CA GLY A 145 -10.10 14.07 -8.25
C GLY A 145 -10.93 12.78 -8.13
N ASP A 146 -10.59 11.79 -8.95
CA ASP A 146 -11.30 10.51 -9.00
C ASP A 146 -10.75 9.46 -8.02
N LEU A 147 -9.87 9.83 -7.09
CA LEU A 147 -9.48 8.99 -5.97
C LEU A 147 -10.29 9.37 -4.73
N SER A 148 -11.02 8.41 -4.17
CA SER A 148 -11.76 8.61 -2.93
C SER A 148 -11.57 7.49 -1.92
N MET A 149 -11.90 7.76 -0.66
CA MET A 149 -11.66 6.84 0.45
C MET A 149 -12.97 6.29 1.02
N ALA A 150 -12.99 5.01 1.40
CA ALA A 150 -14.09 4.35 2.09
C ALA A 150 -13.61 3.79 3.43
N THR A 151 -14.34 4.04 4.51
CA THR A 151 -13.98 3.52 5.83
C THR A 151 -14.20 2.01 5.93
N ALA A 152 -13.38 1.32 6.72
CA ALA A 152 -13.57 -0.10 7.06
C ALA A 152 -14.76 -0.34 8.03
N ASN A 153 -15.97 0.09 7.63
CA ASN A 153 -17.22 -0.12 8.35
C ASN A 153 -18.39 -0.28 7.38
N LYS A 154 -19.60 -0.53 7.89
CA LYS A 154 -20.81 -0.73 7.07
C LYS A 154 -21.05 0.38 6.04
N LYS A 155 -20.86 1.65 6.42
CA LYS A 155 -21.05 2.80 5.52
C LYS A 155 -20.03 2.77 4.37
N GLY A 156 -18.77 2.48 4.66
CA GLY A 156 -17.76 2.36 3.62
C GLY A 156 -17.95 1.14 2.72
N VAL A 157 -18.41 0.00 3.25
CA VAL A 157 -18.78 -1.16 2.42
C VAL A 157 -19.90 -0.82 1.44
N ILE A 158 -20.92 -0.04 1.86
CA ILE A 158 -21.96 0.47 0.96
C ILE A 158 -21.36 1.37 -0.12
N LYS A 159 -20.42 2.24 0.25
CA LYS A 159 -19.70 3.10 -0.72
C LYS A 159 -18.93 2.27 -1.75
N LEU A 160 -18.23 1.22 -1.32
CA LEU A 160 -17.52 0.29 -2.22
C LEU A 160 -18.48 -0.43 -3.16
N GLN A 161 -19.62 -0.91 -2.67
CA GLN A 161 -20.62 -1.57 -3.53
C GLN A 161 -21.16 -0.61 -4.59
N ARG A 162 -21.45 0.64 -4.23
CA ARG A 162 -21.88 1.67 -5.18
C ARG A 162 -20.81 1.96 -6.25
N ALA A 163 -19.54 2.00 -5.85
CA ALA A 163 -18.42 2.19 -6.78
C ALA A 163 -18.35 1.02 -7.79
N LEU A 164 -18.40 -0.23 -7.30
CA LEU A 164 -18.41 -1.42 -8.16
C LEU A 164 -19.58 -1.40 -9.15
N SER A 165 -20.79 -1.00 -8.73
CA SER A 165 -21.96 -0.92 -9.61
C SER A 165 -21.84 0.16 -10.70
N LYS A 166 -20.99 1.18 -10.51
CA LYS A 166 -20.72 2.21 -11.51
C LYS A 166 -19.63 1.84 -12.50
N GLY A 167 -18.95 0.71 -12.28
CA GLY A 167 -17.74 0.34 -13.02
C GLY A 167 -16.47 1.02 -12.50
N ASP A 168 -16.53 1.69 -11.34
CA ASP A 168 -15.34 2.24 -10.69
C ASP A 168 -14.47 1.10 -10.13
N LEU A 169 -13.17 1.33 -10.04
CA LEU A 169 -12.25 0.42 -9.37
C LEU A 169 -12.40 0.56 -7.86
N ILE A 170 -12.20 -0.53 -7.13
CA ILE A 170 -11.99 -0.45 -5.68
C ILE A 170 -10.64 -1.02 -5.28
N GLY A 171 -9.99 -0.41 -4.30
CA GLY A 171 -8.71 -0.86 -3.76
C GLY A 171 -8.84 -1.41 -2.34
N ILE A 172 -8.31 -2.60 -2.11
CA ILE A 172 -8.28 -3.26 -0.79
C ILE A 172 -6.86 -3.75 -0.52
N LEU A 173 -6.35 -3.42 0.67
CA LEU A 173 -5.08 -3.93 1.18
C LEU A 173 -5.39 -5.14 2.09
N PRO A 174 -5.02 -6.37 1.68
CA PRO A 174 -5.56 -7.60 2.28
C PRO A 174 -4.75 -8.16 3.45
N ASP A 175 -3.57 -7.60 3.68
CA ASP A 175 -2.44 -8.23 4.37
C ASP A 175 -2.20 -7.68 5.78
N GLN A 176 -3.25 -7.09 6.37
CA GLN A 176 -3.25 -6.66 7.76
C GLN A 176 -4.38 -7.30 8.55
N ASP A 177 -4.14 -7.45 9.84
CA ASP A 177 -5.12 -7.93 10.81
C ASP A 177 -6.38 -7.04 10.80
N PRO A 178 -7.57 -7.60 10.47
CA PRO A 178 -8.82 -6.85 10.48
C PRO A 178 -9.27 -6.45 11.90
N GLY A 179 -8.67 -7.01 12.95
CA GLY A 179 -9.07 -6.88 14.34
C GLY A 179 -10.03 -7.99 14.76
N GLU A 180 -10.81 -7.74 15.81
CA GLU A 180 -11.69 -8.74 16.43
C GLU A 180 -12.80 -9.25 15.50
N GLU A 181 -13.26 -8.41 14.57
CA GLU A 181 -14.35 -8.74 13.65
C GLU A 181 -13.90 -8.83 12.20
N GLY A 182 -14.59 -9.67 11.42
CA GLY A 182 -14.42 -9.72 9.97
C GLY A 182 -13.19 -10.47 9.47
N GLY A 183 -12.45 -11.12 10.38
CA GLY A 183 -11.37 -12.05 10.07
C GLY A 183 -11.76 -13.52 10.21
N ILE A 184 -10.92 -14.40 9.66
CA ILE A 184 -10.90 -15.84 9.91
C ILE A 184 -9.45 -16.27 10.11
N SER A 185 -9.22 -17.35 10.87
CA SER A 185 -7.91 -17.98 10.87
C SER A 185 -7.66 -18.62 9.50
N ALA A 186 -6.61 -18.18 8.80
CA ALA A 186 -6.18 -18.75 7.54
C ALA A 186 -4.65 -18.84 7.48
N PRO A 187 -4.09 -19.85 6.81
CA PRO A 187 -2.65 -20.03 6.74
C PRO A 187 -1.98 -18.93 5.92
N PHE A 188 -0.94 -18.32 6.48
CA PHE A 188 -0.02 -17.40 5.83
C PHE A 188 1.40 -17.77 6.22
N PHE A 189 2.22 -18.15 5.24
CA PHE A 189 3.56 -18.72 5.48
C PHE A 189 3.55 -19.91 6.47
N ASN A 190 2.56 -20.80 6.35
CA ASN A 190 2.34 -21.95 7.25
C ASN A 190 2.02 -21.60 8.71
N HIS A 191 1.68 -20.34 9.00
CA HIS A 191 1.17 -19.91 10.30
C HIS A 191 -0.27 -19.49 10.20
N ASP A 192 -1.08 -19.81 11.21
CA ASP A 192 -2.44 -19.31 11.31
C ASP A 192 -2.43 -17.80 11.57
N ALA A 193 -2.98 -17.03 10.63
CA ALA A 193 -3.07 -15.59 10.71
C ALA A 193 -4.53 -15.13 10.61
N ASN A 194 -4.91 -14.15 11.44
CA ASN A 194 -6.22 -13.53 11.35
C ASN A 194 -6.36 -12.74 10.03
N THR A 195 -7.06 -13.33 9.07
CA THR A 195 -7.11 -12.88 7.68
C THR A 195 -8.46 -12.29 7.34
N MET A 196 -8.48 -11.09 6.76
CA MET A 196 -9.72 -10.38 6.47
C MET A 196 -10.59 -11.09 5.42
N THR A 197 -11.91 -11.13 5.67
CA THR A 197 -12.88 -11.81 4.79
C THR A 197 -13.58 -10.88 3.79
N LEU A 198 -13.44 -9.56 3.94
CA LEU A 198 -14.20 -8.57 3.17
C LEU A 198 -13.94 -8.70 1.65
N LEU A 199 -12.68 -8.90 1.26
CA LEU A 199 -12.30 -9.11 -0.14
C LEU A 199 -13.10 -10.27 -0.74
N ALA A 200 -13.02 -11.45 -0.12
CA ALA A 200 -13.71 -12.66 -0.60
C ALA A 200 -15.24 -12.46 -0.66
N LYS A 201 -15.82 -11.78 0.33
CA LYS A 201 -17.26 -11.44 0.35
C LYS A 201 -17.65 -10.54 -0.83
N LEU A 202 -16.85 -9.51 -1.13
CA LEU A 202 -17.12 -8.61 -2.26
C LEU A 202 -16.94 -9.31 -3.61
N VAL A 203 -15.92 -10.15 -3.75
CA VAL A 203 -15.69 -10.96 -4.95
C VAL A 203 -16.88 -11.86 -5.24
N ARG A 204 -17.31 -12.65 -4.26
CA ARG A 204 -18.45 -13.59 -4.42
C ARG A 204 -19.76 -12.86 -4.72
N LYS A 205 -20.05 -11.78 -4.00
CA LYS A 205 -21.31 -11.04 -4.17
C LYS A 205 -21.44 -10.40 -5.56
N ASN A 206 -20.34 -9.89 -6.11
CA ASN A 206 -20.38 -9.09 -7.35
C ASN A 206 -19.83 -9.84 -8.57
N ASN A 207 -19.45 -11.11 -8.44
CA ASN A 207 -18.68 -11.84 -9.45
C ASN A 207 -17.49 -11.01 -9.96
N ALA A 208 -16.77 -10.36 -9.02
CA ALA A 208 -15.75 -9.39 -9.38
C ALA A 208 -14.44 -10.06 -9.79
N LYS A 209 -13.73 -9.45 -10.73
CA LYS A 209 -12.35 -9.80 -11.10
C LYS A 209 -11.39 -9.19 -10.08
N VAL A 210 -10.47 -9.98 -9.57
CA VAL A 210 -9.40 -9.49 -8.68
C VAL A 210 -8.12 -9.32 -9.48
N ILE A 211 -7.44 -8.19 -9.31
CA ILE A 211 -6.15 -7.89 -9.95
C ILE A 211 -5.16 -7.46 -8.87
N MET A 212 -4.08 -8.22 -8.71
CA MET A 212 -3.00 -7.83 -7.80
C MET A 212 -2.22 -6.67 -8.39
N THR A 213 -2.07 -5.60 -7.61
CA THR A 213 -1.50 -4.33 -8.04
C THR A 213 -0.49 -3.84 -7.02
N TRP A 214 0.71 -3.51 -7.47
CA TRP A 214 1.79 -2.93 -6.65
C TRP A 214 2.63 -2.00 -7.51
N ALA A 215 3.55 -1.26 -6.88
CA ALA A 215 4.54 -0.46 -7.57
C ALA A 215 5.93 -0.78 -7.02
N THR A 216 6.86 -1.12 -7.90
CA THR A 216 8.25 -1.43 -7.54
C THR A 216 9.09 -0.17 -7.68
N ARG A 217 9.95 0.10 -6.69
CA ARG A 217 10.88 1.24 -6.75
C ARG A 217 12.03 0.92 -7.70
N LEU A 218 12.30 1.81 -8.63
CA LEU A 218 13.52 1.74 -9.43
C LEU A 218 14.73 2.27 -8.65
N GLU A 219 15.89 1.74 -9.00
CA GLU A 219 17.15 2.14 -8.38
C GLU A 219 17.43 3.64 -8.52
N LYS A 220 18.14 4.18 -7.53
CA LYS A 220 18.65 5.56 -7.54
C LYS A 220 17.56 6.61 -7.82
N GLY A 221 16.32 6.35 -7.40
CA GLY A 221 15.19 7.28 -7.54
C GLY A 221 14.82 7.58 -9.00
N LYS A 222 15.00 6.60 -9.89
CA LYS A 222 14.59 6.70 -11.30
C LYS A 222 13.07 6.64 -11.52
N GLY A 223 12.30 6.36 -10.48
CA GLY A 223 10.85 6.27 -10.53
C GLY A 223 10.35 4.92 -10.04
N TYR A 224 9.26 4.47 -10.65
CA TYR A 224 8.57 3.23 -10.31
C TYR A 224 8.13 2.49 -11.58
N GLU A 225 7.85 1.20 -11.41
CA GLU A 225 7.20 0.32 -12.38
C GLU A 225 6.01 -0.39 -11.76
#